data_AF-A0A959EIJ2-F1
#
_entry.id   AF-A0A959EIJ2-F1
#
_cell.length_a   1.000
_cell.length_b   1.000
_cell.length_c   1.000
_cell.angle_alpha   90.00
_cell.angle_beta   90.00
_cell.angle_gamma   90.00
#
_symmetry.space_group_name_H-M   'P 1'
#
loop_
_entity.id
_entity.type
_entity.pdbx_description
1 polymer ?
#
loop_
_entity_poly.entity_id
_entity_poly.type
_entity_poly.pdbx_seq_one_letter_code
_entity_poly.pdbx_strand_id
1 'polypeptide(L)' 'GYDQLAVDETRVLKYRTVKTAKGAEYQVVLNETPFYPEGGGQVGDTGILRFGEEPVPVIDTKKENDLIIHLL' A
#
# COMPACT_ATOMS: atom_id res chain seq x y z
N GLY A 1 4.37 -19.55 4.55
CA GLY A 1 4.56 -18.47 3.58
C GLY A 1 3.21 -17.89 3.30
N TYR A 2 3.08 -16.58 3.15
CA TYR A 2 1.77 -16.03 2.80
C TYR A 2 1.66 -16.05 1.27
N ASP A 3 1.10 -17.15 0.75
CA ASP A 3 0.77 -17.37 -0.67
C ASP A 3 -0.50 -16.62 -1.11
N GLN A 4 -0.94 -15.65 -0.30
CA GLN A 4 -2.22 -14.99 -0.47
C GLN A 4 -2.04 -13.70 -1.25
N LEU A 5 -2.41 -13.74 -2.54
CA LEU A 5 -2.29 -12.62 -3.48
C LEU A 5 -3.43 -11.58 -3.34
N ALA A 6 -4.41 -11.85 -2.49
CA ALA A 6 -5.57 -11.00 -2.29
C ALA A 6 -6.13 -11.12 -0.87
N VAL A 7 -6.61 -10.01 -0.32
CA VAL A 7 -7.34 -9.95 0.95
C VAL A 7 -8.74 -9.42 0.63
N ASP A 8 -9.78 -10.18 1.01
CA ASP A 8 -11.17 -9.84 0.68
C ASP A 8 -11.64 -8.57 1.42
N GLU A 9 -11.26 -8.45 2.70
CA GLU A 9 -11.63 -7.32 3.54
C GLU A 9 -10.44 -6.86 4.39
N THR A 10 -10.16 -5.55 4.37
CA THR A 10 -9.14 -4.92 5.20
C THR A 10 -9.62 -3.54 5.63
N ARG A 11 -8.94 -2.92 6.60
CA ARG A 11 -9.27 -1.59 7.11
C ARG A 11 -8.08 -0.65 7.04
N VAL A 12 -8.34 0.59 6.64
CA VAL A 12 -7.34 1.67 6.73
C VAL A 12 -7.14 2.02 8.20
N LEU A 13 -5.93 1.79 8.70
CA LEU A 13 -5.52 2.18 10.05
C LEU A 13 -5.07 3.64 10.10
N LYS A 14 -4.34 4.08 9.07
CA LYS A 14 -3.78 5.43 8.97
C LYS A 14 -3.72 5.85 7.51
N TYR A 15 -3.83 7.14 7.27
CA TYR A 15 -3.55 7.74 5.98
C TYR A 15 -2.85 9.09 6.16
N ARG A 16 -2.03 9.49 5.18
CA ARG A 16 -1.43 10.83 5.11
C ARG A 16 -1.31 11.28 3.67
N THR A 17 -1.32 12.59 3.47
CA THR A 17 -0.97 13.21 2.19
C THR A 17 0.40 13.86 2.33
N VAL A 18 1.33 13.50 1.44
CA VAL A 18 2.69 14.02 1.41
C VAL A 18 2.84 14.93 0.20
N LYS A 19 3.24 16.19 0.40
CA LYS A 19 3.56 17.09 -0.71
C LYS A 19 4.99 16.81 -1.17
N THR A 20 5.13 16.42 -2.43
CA THR A 20 6.42 16.21 -3.10
C THR A 20 6.63 17.24 -4.20
N ALA A 21 7.85 17.31 -4.75
CA ALA A 21 8.11 18.13 -5.93
C ALA A 21 7.30 17.69 -7.18
N LYS A 22 6.81 16.45 -7.20
CA LYS A 22 6.01 15.89 -8.30
C LYS A 22 4.50 16.03 -8.08
N GLY A 23 4.06 16.55 -6.94
CA GLY A 23 2.65 16.65 -6.57
C GLY A 23 2.34 16.07 -5.19
N ALA A 24 1.06 15.97 -4.86
CA ALA A 24 0.61 15.29 -3.65
C ALA A 24 0.64 13.77 -3.86
N GLU A 25 1.30 13.06 -2.96
CA GLU A 25 1.30 11.60 -2.87
C GLU A 25 0.42 11.17 -1.71
N TYR A 26 -0.40 10.15 -1.93
CA TYR A 26 -1.29 9.61 -0.90
C TYR A 26 -0.71 8.31 -0.36
N GLN A 27 -0.67 8.19 0.95
CA GLN A 27 -0.09 7.04 1.62
C GLN A 27 -1.09 6.46 2.62
N VAL A 28 -1.29 5.14 2.57
CA VAL A 28 -2.21 4.43 3.46
C VAL A 28 -1.55 3.23 4.13
N VAL A 29 -1.95 2.99 5.37
CA VAL A 29 -1.57 1.82 6.17
C VAL A 29 -2.83 0.99 6.39
N LEU A 30 -2.75 -0.29 6.04
CA LEU A 30 -3.84 -1.26 6.17
C LEU A 30 -3.57 -2.15 7.39
N ASN A 31 -4.62 -2.74 7.99
CA ASN A 31 -4.43 -3.68 9.09
C ASN A 31 -3.85 -5.02 8.62
N GLU A 32 -4.24 -5.42 7.41
CA GLU A 32 -3.79 -6.62 6.71
C GLU A 32 -3.64 -6.31 5.23
N THR A 33 -2.60 -6.86 4.61
CA THR A 33 -2.25 -6.57 3.23
C THR A 33 -1.51 -7.76 2.60
N PRO A 34 -1.83 -8.13 1.34
CA PRO A 34 -1.06 -9.11 0.59
C PRO A 34 0.21 -8.50 -0.04
N PHE A 35 0.38 -7.18 0.01
CA PHE A 35 1.47 -6.46 -0.65
C PHE A 35 2.79 -6.59 0.15
N TYR A 36 3.82 -7.13 -0.49
CA TYR A 36 5.16 -7.16 0.07
C TYR A 36 5.86 -5.80 -0.13
N PRO A 37 6.36 -5.18 0.95
CA PRO A 37 7.07 -3.91 0.84
C PRO A 37 8.45 -4.09 0.20
N GLU A 38 8.98 -3.00 -0.37
CA GLU A 38 10.34 -2.88 -0.89
C GLU A 38 11.37 -3.47 0.08
N GLY A 39 12.27 -4.32 -0.44
CA GLY A 39 13.26 -5.03 0.37
C GLY A 39 14.41 -5.61 -0.45
N GLY A 40 15.63 -5.50 0.08
CA GLY A 40 16.83 -6.11 -0.54
C GLY A 40 17.19 -5.57 -1.94
N GLY A 41 16.71 -4.38 -2.31
CA GLY A 41 16.92 -3.77 -3.62
C GLY A 41 15.83 -4.08 -4.66
N GLN A 42 14.75 -4.78 -4.27
CA GLN A 42 13.57 -4.99 -5.11
C GLN A 42 12.48 -3.97 -4.81
N VAL A 43 11.84 -3.45 -5.86
CA VAL A 43 10.64 -2.60 -5.78
C VAL A 43 9.51 -3.38 -5.11
N GLY A 44 8.74 -2.71 -4.25
CA GLY A 44 7.61 -3.33 -3.58
C GLY A 44 6.48 -3.73 -4.53
N ASP A 45 5.54 -4.52 -4.02
CA ASP A 45 4.40 -4.95 -4.80
C ASP A 45 3.50 -3.78 -5.21
N THR A 46 2.87 -3.95 -6.37
CA THR A 46 1.88 -3.04 -6.95
C THR A 46 0.59 -3.79 -7.22
N GLY A 47 -0.53 -3.07 -7.31
CA GLY A 47 -1.84 -3.70 -7.46
C GLY A 47 -3.00 -2.74 -7.26
N ILE A 48 -4.13 -3.24 -6.75
CA ILE A 48 -5.37 -2.46 -6.65
C ILE A 48 -5.99 -2.66 -5.27
N LEU A 49 -6.31 -1.56 -4.61
CA LEU A 49 -7.25 -1.53 -3.49
C LEU A 49 -8.65 -1.26 -4.01
N ARG A 50 -9.67 -1.91 -3.44
CA ARG A 50 -11.07 -1.64 -3.78
C ARG A 50 -11.78 -1.00 -2.60
N PHE A 51 -12.25 0.23 -2.78
CA PHE A 51 -13.11 0.91 -1.82
C PHE A 51 -14.55 0.86 -2.35
N GLY A 52 -15.29 -0.18 -1.95
CA GLY A 52 -16.54 -0.52 -2.61
C GLY A 52 -16.28 -0.96 -4.05
N GLU A 53 -16.91 -0.29 -5.02
CA GLU A 53 -16.71 -0.58 -6.45
C GLU A 53 -15.53 0.19 -7.08
N GLU A 54 -14.95 1.15 -6.36
CA GLU A 54 -13.89 2.02 -6.88
C GLU A 54 -12.50 1.36 -6.76
N PRO A 55 -11.81 1.08 -7.89
CA PRO A 55 -10.45 0.58 -7.87
C PRO A 55 -9.46 1.74 -7.71
N VAL A 56 -8.60 1.65 -6.70
CA VAL A 56 -7.51 2.59 -6.44
C VAL A 56 -6.18 1.88 -6.64
N PRO A 57 -5.33 2.32 -7.58
CA PRO A 57 -4.05 1.67 -7.84
C PRO A 57 -3.08 1.89 -6.67
N VAL A 58 -2.32 0.85 -6.33
CA VAL A 58 -1.13 0.93 -5.48
C VAL A 58 0.08 0.99 -6.40
N ILE A 59 0.77 2.12 -6.38
CA ILE A 59 1.91 2.42 -7.24
C ILE A 59 3.19 1.81 -6.69
N ASP A 60 3.30 1.71 -5.36
CA ASP A 60 4.46 1.16 -4.66
C ASP A 60 4.08 0.77 -3.22
N THR A 61 4.82 -0.15 -2.63
CA THR A 61 4.62 -0.59 -1.25
C THR A 61 5.95 -0.52 -0.50
N LYS A 62 5.99 0.17 0.64
CA LYS A 62 7.21 0.42 1.42
C LYS A 62 7.04 0.04 2.88
N LYS A 63 8.16 -0.23 3.56
CA LYS A 63 8.20 -0.44 5.01
C LYS A 63 8.84 0.76 5.70
N GLU A 64 8.12 1.43 6.60
CA GLU A 64 8.60 2.55 7.40
C GLU A 64 8.20 2.34 8.87
N ASN A 65 9.16 2.31 9.80
CA ASN A 65 8.92 2.11 11.23
C ASN A 65 8.01 0.90 11.54
N ASP A 66 8.29 -0.24 10.90
CA ASP A 66 7.50 -1.47 10.99
C ASP A 66 6.07 -1.42 10.44
N LEU A 67 5.67 -0.32 9.80
CA LEU A 67 4.41 -0.21 9.08
C LEU A 67 4.60 -0.43 7.58
N ILE A 68 3.66 -1.15 6.96
CA ILE A 68 3.57 -1.28 5.52
C ILE A 68 2.75 -0.09 4.99
N ILE A 69 3.39 0.73 4.17
CA ILE A 69 2.82 1.93 3.55
C ILE A 69 2.57 1.63 2.07
N HIS A 70 1.33 1.83 1.64
CA HIS A 70 0.92 1.72 0.25
C HIS A 70 0.84 3.12 -0.33
N LEU A 71 1.58 3.37 -1.41
CA LEU A 71 1.57 4.63 -2.15
C LEU A 71 0.48 4.51 -3.22
N LEU A 72 -0.46 5.46 -3.22
CA LEU A 72 -1.60 5.52 -4.13
C LEU A 72 -1.44 6.66 -5.15
#